data_AF-B0Y0Q2-F1
#
_entry.id   AF-B0Y0Q2-F1
#
_cell.length_a   1.000
_cell.length_b   1.000
_cell.length_c   1.000
_cell.angle_alpha   90.00
_cell.angle_beta   90.00
_cell.angle_gamma   90.00
#
_symmetry.space_group_name_H-M   'P 1'
#
loop_
_entity.id
_entity.type
_entity.pdbx_description
1 polymer ?
#
loop_
_entity_poly.entity_id
_entity_poly.type
_entity_poly.pdbx_seq_one_letter_code
_entity_poly.pdbx_strand_id
1 'polypeptide(L)'
;MFNIPYLYNYVNRQDLSVAQSRKVAKKYFNTGVAGLPGNSDAGAMQTWLLWNMIGLYPITGQTTFLIHSPWFESLTIDLGGGKQLRVTATGGDGNGDSKIYVQSLKVNGNPWRKNWLTWHDVFENGGTLEFELGESPSGWFTDGKSGVRTHATFVK
;
A
#
# COMPACT_ATOMS: atom_id res chain seq x y z
N MET A 1 -3.62 -4.38 -17.02
CA MET A 1 -2.93 -3.17 -16.53
C MET A 1 -3.09 -3.08 -15.02
N PHE A 2 -2.01 -3.26 -14.26
CA PHE A 2 -2.06 -3.47 -12.81
C PHE A 2 -2.22 -2.18 -11.98
N ASN A 3 -1.83 -1.03 -12.54
CA ASN A 3 -1.68 0.21 -11.79
C ASN A 3 -2.97 1.06 -11.69
N ILE A 4 -4.03 0.73 -12.44
CA ILE A 4 -5.24 1.56 -12.55
C ILE A 4 -5.87 1.92 -11.19
N PRO A 5 -6.05 0.98 -10.25
CA PRO A 5 -6.66 1.31 -8.96
C PRO A 5 -5.88 2.37 -8.17
N TYR A 6 -4.56 2.44 -8.36
CA TYR A 6 -3.69 3.33 -7.59
C TYR A 6 -3.63 4.76 -8.14
N LEU A 7 -4.26 5.03 -9.29
CA LEU A 7 -4.41 6.39 -9.80
C LEU A 7 -5.23 7.28 -8.84
N TYR A 8 -6.11 6.69 -8.02
CA TYR A 8 -6.82 7.47 -7.00
C TYR A 8 -5.89 8.07 -5.92
N ASN A 9 -4.74 7.47 -5.62
CA ASN A 9 -3.74 8.10 -4.74
C ASN A 9 -3.27 9.47 -5.28
N TYR A 10 -3.20 9.64 -6.60
CA TYR A 10 -2.76 10.89 -7.23
C TYR A 10 -3.81 12.01 -7.20
N VAL A 11 -5.07 11.66 -6.94
CA VAL A 11 -6.19 12.60 -6.79
C VAL A 11 -6.75 12.58 -5.35
N ASN A 12 -5.91 12.19 -4.40
CA ASN A 12 -6.21 12.24 -2.96
C ASN A 12 -7.44 11.42 -2.55
N ARG A 13 -7.63 10.30 -3.24
CA ARG A 13 -8.67 9.31 -2.98
C ARG A 13 -8.07 7.94 -2.71
N GLN A 14 -7.06 7.90 -1.84
CA GLN A 14 -6.37 6.66 -1.45
C GLN A 14 -7.36 5.60 -0.90
N ASP A 15 -8.46 6.03 -0.30
CA ASP A 15 -9.58 5.19 0.11
C ASP A 15 -10.17 4.36 -1.06
N LEU A 16 -10.29 4.95 -2.25
CA LEU A 16 -10.79 4.27 -3.44
C LEU A 16 -9.76 3.31 -4.01
N SER A 17 -8.46 3.64 -3.95
CA SER A 17 -7.40 2.70 -4.29
C SER A 17 -7.46 1.47 -3.40
N VAL A 18 -7.66 1.65 -2.09
CA VAL A 18 -7.86 0.58 -1.11
C VAL A 18 -9.08 -0.28 -1.43
N ALA A 19 -10.25 0.34 -1.55
CA ALA A 19 -11.49 -0.38 -1.81
C ALA A 19 -11.44 -1.17 -3.13
N GLN A 20 -10.98 -0.55 -4.23
CA GLN A 20 -11.07 -1.15 -5.56
C GLN A 20 -10.08 -2.29 -5.75
N SER A 21 -8.81 -2.09 -5.38
CA SER A 21 -7.80 -3.16 -5.50
C SER A 21 -8.12 -4.35 -4.61
N ARG A 22 -8.60 -4.13 -3.39
CA ARG A 22 -9.00 -5.19 -2.46
C ARG A 22 -10.21 -5.96 -2.97
N LYS A 23 -11.22 -5.26 -3.50
CA LYS A 23 -12.37 -5.89 -4.17
C LYS A 23 -11.93 -6.79 -5.34
N VAL A 24 -11.02 -6.30 -6.19
CA VAL A 24 -10.48 -7.09 -7.31
C VAL A 24 -9.70 -8.31 -6.79
N ALA A 25 -8.81 -8.11 -5.81
CA ALA A 25 -8.03 -9.19 -5.22
C ALA A 25 -8.92 -10.31 -4.66
N LYS A 26 -9.87 -9.97 -3.78
CA LYS A 26 -10.78 -10.94 -3.15
C LYS A 26 -11.73 -11.61 -4.15
N LYS A 27 -12.12 -10.92 -5.22
CA LYS A 27 -13.03 -11.49 -6.23
C LYS A 27 -12.34 -12.53 -7.11
N TYR A 28 -11.07 -12.32 -7.43
CA TYR A 28 -10.43 -13.03 -8.53
C TYR A 28 -9.28 -13.94 -8.11
N PHE A 29 -8.70 -13.73 -6.92
CA PHE A 29 -7.64 -14.58 -6.39
C PHE A 29 -8.20 -15.54 -5.35
N ASN A 30 -7.78 -16.81 -5.41
CA ASN A 30 -8.06 -17.81 -4.39
C ASN A 30 -6.91 -18.83 -4.31
N THR A 31 -6.96 -19.74 -3.34
CA THR A 31 -5.89 -20.73 -3.09
C THR A 31 -6.05 -22.03 -3.88
N GLY A 32 -7.08 -22.15 -4.72
CA GLY A 32 -7.33 -23.33 -5.54
C GLY A 32 -6.49 -23.41 -6.80
N VAL A 33 -6.64 -24.51 -7.55
CA VAL A 33 -5.90 -24.78 -8.80
C VAL A 33 -6.15 -23.70 -9.86
N ALA A 34 -7.35 -23.13 -9.91
CA ALA A 34 -7.72 -21.98 -10.74
C ALA A 34 -7.68 -20.66 -9.94
N GLY A 35 -6.71 -20.54 -9.04
CA GLY A 35 -6.58 -19.46 -8.07
C GLY A 35 -6.15 -18.10 -8.64
N LEU A 36 -5.73 -18.06 -9.90
CA LEU A 36 -5.33 -16.85 -10.60
C LEU A 36 -6.39 -16.48 -11.65
N PRO A 37 -6.72 -15.18 -11.81
CA PRO A 37 -7.67 -14.75 -12.83
C PRO A 37 -7.17 -14.88 -14.28
N GLY A 38 -5.94 -15.34 -14.48
CA GLY A 38 -5.26 -15.38 -15.77
C GLY A 38 -3.90 -16.05 -15.66
N ASN A 39 -3.07 -15.85 -16.68
CA ASN A 39 -1.68 -16.32 -16.70
C ASN A 39 -0.84 -15.56 -15.66
N SER A 40 0.06 -16.26 -14.97
CA SER A 40 0.90 -15.66 -13.92
C SER A 40 1.74 -14.45 -14.37
N ASP A 41 1.99 -14.30 -15.68
CA ASP A 41 2.84 -13.24 -16.25
C ASP A 41 4.20 -13.17 -15.56
N ALA A 42 4.88 -14.32 -15.48
CA ALA A 42 6.17 -14.48 -14.82
C ALA A 42 6.20 -13.96 -13.35
N GLY A 43 5.08 -14.08 -12.63
CA GLY A 43 4.96 -13.66 -11.24
C GLY A 43 4.32 -12.29 -11.03
N ALA A 44 4.02 -11.55 -12.09
CA ALA A 44 3.44 -10.21 -11.97
C ALA A 44 2.09 -10.21 -11.23
N MET A 45 1.23 -11.21 -11.48
CA MET A 45 -0.06 -11.32 -10.80
C MET A 45 0.08 -11.55 -9.28
N GLN A 46 0.96 -12.48 -8.90
CA GLN A 46 1.20 -12.83 -7.50
C GLN A 46 1.87 -11.66 -6.77
N THR A 47 2.82 -11.00 -7.42
CA THR A 47 3.52 -9.84 -6.87
C THR A 47 2.55 -8.67 -6.67
N TRP A 48 1.62 -8.45 -7.60
CA TRP A 48 0.55 -7.47 -7.41
C TRP A 48 -0.28 -7.79 -6.16
N LEU A 49 -0.69 -9.04 -5.97
CA LEU A 49 -1.44 -9.45 -4.76
C LEU A 49 -0.62 -9.23 -3.48
N LEU A 50 0.65 -9.62 -3.47
CA LEU A 50 1.55 -9.45 -2.32
C LEU A 50 1.67 -7.98 -1.91
N TRP A 51 1.85 -7.07 -2.86
CA TRP A 51 1.90 -5.64 -2.59
C TRP A 51 0.61 -5.13 -1.93
N ASN A 52 -0.55 -5.55 -2.45
CA ASN A 52 -1.84 -5.21 -1.82
C ASN A 52 -1.95 -5.75 -0.39
N MET A 53 -1.45 -6.96 -0.12
CA MET A 53 -1.47 -7.56 1.22
C MET A 53 -0.54 -6.86 2.19
N ILE A 54 0.64 -6.43 1.72
CA ILE A 54 1.62 -5.66 2.51
C ILE A 54 1.08 -4.27 2.86
N GLY A 55 0.19 -3.71 2.03
CA GLY A 55 -0.33 -2.36 2.19
C GLY A 55 0.52 -1.30 1.50
N LEU A 56 1.27 -1.67 0.47
CA LEU A 56 2.08 -0.76 -0.34
C LEU A 56 1.93 -1.07 -1.83
N TYR A 57 2.23 -0.13 -2.72
CA TYR A 57 2.34 -0.40 -4.16
C TYR A 57 3.51 0.35 -4.80
N PRO A 58 4.48 -0.35 -5.44
CA PRO A 58 5.64 0.29 -6.04
C PRO A 58 5.29 1.00 -7.35
N ILE A 59 5.84 2.19 -7.55
CA ILE A 59 5.79 2.88 -8.84
C ILE A 59 7.03 2.51 -9.65
N THR A 60 6.82 1.78 -10.75
CA THR A 60 7.91 1.34 -11.63
C THR A 60 8.77 2.52 -12.11
N GLY A 61 10.09 2.35 -12.03
CA GLY A 61 11.06 3.36 -12.44
C GLY A 61 11.28 4.48 -11.42
N GLN A 62 10.67 4.40 -10.23
CA GLN A 62 10.86 5.36 -9.15
C GLN A 62 11.20 4.65 -7.83
N THR A 63 11.73 5.41 -6.88
CA THR A 63 11.90 4.95 -5.49
C THR A 63 10.61 5.08 -4.67
N THR A 64 9.48 5.38 -5.32
CA THR A 64 8.22 5.74 -4.66
C THR A 64 7.32 4.53 -4.47
N PHE A 65 6.75 4.40 -3.28
CA PHE A 65 5.71 3.44 -2.95
C PHE A 65 4.46 4.19 -2.51
N LEU A 66 3.33 3.85 -3.12
CA LEU A 66 2.04 4.36 -2.70
C LEU A 66 1.59 3.63 -1.44
N ILE A 67 1.09 4.38 -0.47
CA ILE A 67 0.54 3.82 0.75
C ILE A 67 -0.86 3.29 0.47
N HIS A 68 -1.06 2.05 0.89
CA HIS A 68 -2.31 1.33 0.81
C HIS A 68 -2.73 0.89 2.21
N SER A 69 -3.46 -0.22 2.32
CA SER A 69 -3.90 -0.76 3.60
C SER A 69 -3.44 -2.21 3.73
N PRO A 70 -2.69 -2.58 4.79
CA PRO A 70 -2.26 -3.96 5.01
C PRO A 70 -3.46 -4.87 5.25
N TRP A 71 -3.26 -6.17 5.04
CA TRP A 71 -4.31 -7.18 5.28
C TRP A 71 -4.16 -7.86 6.64
N PHE A 72 -2.93 -7.94 7.14
CA PHE A 72 -2.59 -8.63 8.38
C PHE A 72 -2.30 -7.65 9.51
N GLU A 73 -2.55 -8.07 10.75
CA GLU A 73 -2.20 -7.28 11.95
C GLU A 73 -0.70 -7.04 12.07
N SER A 74 0.11 -7.99 11.62
CA SER A 74 1.56 -7.87 11.58
C SER A 74 2.17 -8.69 10.47
N LEU A 75 3.14 -8.11 9.79
CA LEU A 75 4.05 -8.81 8.89
C LEU A 75 5.44 -8.18 8.99
N THR A 76 6.47 -8.98 8.75
CA THR A 76 7.86 -8.52 8.72
C THR A 76 8.51 -9.02 7.43
N ILE A 77 9.16 -8.11 6.72
CA ILE A 77 9.93 -8.40 5.51
C ILE A 77 11.40 -8.29 5.88
N ASP A 78 12.15 -9.38 5.66
CA ASP A 78 13.61 -9.36 5.76
C ASP A 78 14.19 -8.68 4.51
N LEU A 79 14.98 -7.63 4.72
CA LEU A 79 15.62 -6.84 3.66
C LEU A 79 17.08 -7.23 3.44
N GLY A 80 17.56 -8.24 4.17
CA GLY A 80 18.94 -8.67 4.19
C GLY A 80 19.85 -7.77 5.04
N GLY A 81 21.02 -8.31 5.42
CA GLY A 81 22.00 -7.58 6.22
C GLY A 81 21.51 -7.18 7.61
N GLY A 82 20.57 -7.94 8.18
CA GLY A 82 19.97 -7.67 9.49
C GLY A 82 18.87 -6.59 9.48
N LYS A 83 18.56 -6.01 8.31
CA LYS A 83 17.54 -4.98 8.16
C LYS A 83 16.16 -5.60 7.96
N GLN A 84 15.14 -4.98 8.53
CA GLN A 84 13.75 -5.46 8.43
C GLN A 84 12.81 -4.30 8.16
N LEU A 85 11.76 -4.56 7.37
CA LEU A 85 10.57 -3.73 7.33
C LEU A 85 9.46 -4.41 8.13
N ARG A 86 9.07 -3.81 9.25
CA ARG A 86 7.97 -4.30 10.07
C ARG A 86 6.72 -3.48 9.79
N VAL A 87 5.66 -4.13 9.33
CA VAL A 87 4.36 -3.52 9.11
C VAL A 87 3.39 -4.05 10.16
N THR A 88 2.71 -3.14 10.84
CA THR A 88 1.70 -3.45 11.87
C THR A 88 0.43 -2.69 11.59
N ALA A 89 -0.70 -3.27 11.95
CA ALA A 89 -2.02 -2.68 11.79
C ALA A 89 -2.88 -2.95 13.03
N THR A 90 -3.42 -1.89 13.61
CA THR A 90 -4.44 -1.97 14.67
C THR A 90 -5.80 -1.54 14.13
N GLY A 91 -6.88 -1.95 14.80
CA GLY A 91 -8.25 -1.60 14.38
C GLY A 91 -8.78 -2.34 13.15
N GLY A 92 -7.92 -3.02 12.39
CA GLY A 92 -8.30 -3.95 11.33
C GLY A 92 -8.90 -5.25 11.86
N ASP A 93 -9.34 -6.12 10.95
CA ASP A 93 -9.87 -7.46 11.25
C ASP A 93 -8.83 -8.59 11.07
N GLY A 94 -7.58 -8.23 10.73
CA GLY A 94 -6.46 -9.16 10.59
C GLY A 94 -6.49 -10.10 9.38
N ASN A 95 -7.56 -10.08 8.58
CA ASN A 95 -7.69 -10.87 7.36
C ASN A 95 -8.04 -10.03 6.11
N GLY A 96 -8.30 -8.75 6.33
CA GLY A 96 -8.51 -7.76 5.31
C GLY A 96 -9.89 -7.78 4.66
N ASP A 97 -10.93 -8.22 5.34
CA ASP A 97 -12.31 -8.27 4.81
C ASP A 97 -13.11 -6.98 5.09
N SER A 98 -12.79 -6.31 6.19
CA SER A 98 -13.48 -5.18 6.79
C SER A 98 -12.48 -4.25 7.47
N LYS A 99 -12.93 -3.07 7.90
CA LYS A 99 -12.07 -2.07 8.58
C LYS A 99 -10.78 -1.77 7.80
N ILE A 100 -10.92 -1.57 6.50
CA ILE A 100 -9.79 -1.52 5.56
C ILE A 100 -9.21 -0.12 5.38
N TYR A 101 -9.86 0.92 5.90
CA TYR A 101 -9.46 2.30 5.61
C TYR A 101 -8.42 2.78 6.62
N VAL A 102 -7.33 3.34 6.11
CA VAL A 102 -6.29 3.93 6.95
C VAL A 102 -6.86 5.15 7.69
N GLN A 103 -6.60 5.23 8.99
CA GLN A 103 -6.99 6.31 9.91
C GLN A 103 -5.79 7.12 10.37
N SER A 104 -4.66 6.46 10.54
CA SER A 104 -3.37 7.08 10.80
C SER A 104 -2.23 6.16 10.37
N LEU A 105 -1.06 6.74 10.15
CA LEU A 105 0.18 6.01 9.88
C LEU A 105 1.33 6.67 10.65
N LYS A 106 2.18 5.85 11.26
CA LYS A 106 3.53 6.27 11.65
C LYS A 106 4.57 5.55 10.81
N VAL A 107 5.61 6.29 10.43
CA VAL A 107 6.80 5.76 9.76
C VAL A 107 7.97 5.96 10.71
N ASN A 108 8.58 4.86 11.16
CA ASN A 108 9.65 4.87 12.16
C ASN A 108 9.26 5.67 13.43
N GLY A 109 8.05 5.41 13.95
CA GLY A 109 7.49 6.10 15.12
C GLY A 109 6.97 7.53 14.89
N ASN A 110 7.25 8.15 13.73
CA ASN A 110 6.86 9.52 13.43
C ASN A 110 5.51 9.60 12.70
N PRO A 111 4.60 10.51 13.08
CA PRO A 111 3.34 10.71 12.35
C PRO A 111 3.59 11.00 10.86
N TRP A 112 2.91 10.26 9.99
CA TRP A 112 3.06 10.37 8.55
C TRP A 112 1.75 10.83 7.90
N ARG A 113 1.82 11.95 7.21
CA ARG A 113 0.65 12.60 6.59
C ARG A 113 0.72 12.64 5.06
N LYS A 114 1.53 11.76 4.45
CA LYS A 114 1.62 11.56 3.00
C LYS A 114 1.00 10.20 2.65
N ASN A 115 0.34 10.09 1.49
CA ASN A 115 -0.20 8.82 0.98
C ASN A 115 0.81 8.03 0.12
N TRP A 116 2.10 8.34 0.27
CA TRP A 116 3.24 7.68 -0.34
C TRP A 116 4.45 7.77 0.58
N LEU A 117 5.44 6.92 0.31
CA LEU A 117 6.77 6.93 0.91
C LEU A 117 7.82 6.57 -0.15
N THR A 118 9.09 6.68 0.21
CA THR A 118 10.22 6.36 -0.66
C THR A 118 11.02 5.18 -0.14
N TRP A 119 11.88 4.63 -1.00
CA TRP A 119 12.88 3.65 -0.64
C TRP A 119 13.69 4.04 0.60
N HIS A 120 14.11 5.31 0.67
CA HIS A 120 14.92 5.84 1.78
C HIS A 120 14.16 5.89 3.11
N ASP A 121 12.83 5.97 3.08
CA ASP A 121 12.03 6.08 4.29
C ASP A 121 12.01 4.77 5.10
N VAL A 122 12.01 3.60 4.42
CA VAL A 122 11.78 2.30 5.09
C VAL A 122 12.54 1.10 4.56
N PHE A 123 13.14 1.18 3.36
CA PHE A 123 13.80 0.02 2.74
C PHE A 123 15.33 0.12 2.80
N GLU A 124 15.91 1.31 2.67
CA GLU A 124 17.37 1.49 2.68
C GLU A 124 18.01 0.95 3.96
N ASN A 125 17.44 1.30 5.12
CA ASN A 125 17.96 0.94 6.45
C ASN A 125 17.01 0.00 7.23
N GLY A 126 15.91 -0.44 6.61
CA GLY A 126 14.78 -1.01 7.34
C GLY A 126 13.95 0.06 8.05
N GLY A 127 12.84 -0.36 8.66
CA GLY A 127 11.93 0.57 9.33
C GLY A 127 10.62 -0.06 9.81
N THR A 128 9.78 0.79 10.40
CA THR A 128 8.42 0.43 10.85
C THR A 128 7.36 1.22 10.10
N LEU A 129 6.28 0.53 9.76
CA LEU A 129 5.01 1.11 9.33
C LEU A 129 3.94 0.69 10.34
N GLU A 130 3.39 1.66 11.06
CA GLU A 130 2.39 1.42 12.10
C GLU A 130 1.07 2.05 11.66
N PHE A 131 0.19 1.21 11.11
CA PHE A 131 -1.12 1.60 10.62
C PHE A 131 -2.16 1.51 11.73
N GLU A 132 -3.08 2.47 11.72
CA GLU A 132 -4.37 2.37 12.39
C GLU A 132 -5.44 2.30 11.30
N LEU A 133 -6.30 1.28 11.35
CA LEU A 133 -7.34 1.05 10.36
C LEU A 133 -8.74 1.22 10.97
N GLY A 134 -9.73 1.47 10.11
CA GLY A 134 -11.11 1.74 10.51
C GLY A 134 -12.13 1.44 9.41
N GLU A 135 -13.41 1.52 9.81
CA GLU A 135 -14.58 1.12 8.99
C GLU A 135 -14.89 2.08 7.84
N SER A 136 -14.50 3.34 7.95
CA SER A 136 -14.86 4.39 7.00
C SER A 136 -13.63 5.16 6.50
N PRO A 137 -13.68 5.73 5.27
CA PRO A 137 -12.66 6.65 4.78
C PRO A 137 -12.40 7.81 5.76
N SER A 138 -11.15 8.28 5.79
CA SER A 138 -10.72 9.35 6.69
C SER A 138 -9.82 10.35 5.96
N GLY A 139 -9.67 11.55 6.54
CA GLY A 139 -8.69 12.56 6.11
C GLY A 139 -7.32 12.38 6.76
N TRP A 140 -6.82 11.14 6.85
CA TRP A 140 -5.61 10.82 7.61
C TRP A 140 -4.33 11.44 7.05
N PHE A 141 -4.30 11.77 5.75
CA PHE A 141 -3.19 12.45 5.09
C PHE A 141 -3.60 13.87 4.71
N THR A 142 -2.64 14.79 4.77
CA THR A 142 -2.86 16.19 4.40
C THR A 142 -2.30 16.41 3.01
N ASP A 143 -3.17 16.82 2.10
CA ASP A 143 -2.86 17.14 0.72
C ASP A 143 -2.09 18.46 0.63
N GLY A 144 -0.79 18.43 0.94
CA GLY A 144 0.06 19.61 0.90
C GLY A 144 0.52 19.92 -0.52
N LYS A 145 -0.37 20.36 -1.43
CA LYS A 145 -0.02 20.89 -2.78
C LYS A 145 0.96 20.04 -3.61
N SER A 146 1.12 18.77 -3.28
CA SER A 146 2.13 17.86 -3.83
C SER A 146 1.55 16.46 -3.82
N GLY A 147 0.61 16.22 -4.73
CA GLY A 147 0.30 14.87 -5.16
C GLY A 147 1.61 14.11 -5.43
N VAL A 148 1.58 12.78 -5.27
CA VAL A 148 2.71 11.88 -5.60
C VAL A 148 3.40 12.43 -6.85
N ARG A 149 4.67 12.85 -6.74
CA ARG A 149 5.34 13.69 -7.75
C ARG A 149 5.09 13.11 -9.14
N THR A 150 4.17 13.70 -9.89
CA THR A 150 4.04 13.43 -11.31
C THR A 150 5.16 14.21 -11.98
N HIS A 151 5.76 13.66 -13.03
CA HIS A 151 6.84 14.32 -13.76
C HIS A 151 6.38 15.62 -14.48
N ALA A 152 5.13 16.05 -14.27
CA ALA A 152 4.54 17.28 -14.78
C ALA A 152 4.62 18.39 -13.73
N THR A 153 5.84 18.84 -13.40
CA THR A 153 6.00 20.19 -12.83
C THR A 153 6.06 21.14 -14.03
N PHE A 154 4.92 21.71 -14.43
CA PHE A 154 4.95 22.83 -15.35
C PHE A 154 5.55 24.02 -14.60
N VAL A 155 6.69 24.48 -15.09
CA VAL A 155 7.30 25.75 -14.76
C VAL A 155 6.25 26.86 -14.91
N LYS A 156 6.05 27.62 -13.84
CA LYS A 156 5.75 29.05 -13.95
C LYS A 156 6.82 29.79 -13.18
#